data_AF-A0A7C5QUI7-F1
#
_entry.id   AF-A0A7C5QUI7-F1
#
_cell.length_a   1.000
_cell.length_b   1.000
_cell.length_c   1.000
_cell.angle_alpha   90.00
_cell.angle_beta   90.00
_cell.angle_gamma   90.00
#
_symmetry.space_group_name_H-M   'P 1'
#
loop_
_entity.id
_entity.type
_entity.pdbx_description
1 polymer ?
#
loop_
_entity_poly.entity_id
_entity_poly.type
_entity_poly.pdbx_seq_one_letter_code
_entity_poly.pdbx_strand_id
1 'polypeptide(L)'
;MKKLKKVTYRGIEYIRLSSLPAQQAEALKAVLTPRTLVKISRDGIILTDCVLYHAYEAWWAEQEKQKAGSAAPEPALGTQQVRLA
;
A
#
# COMPACT_ATOMS: atom_id res chain seq x y z
N MET A 1 10.44 8.76 1.16
CA MET A 1 8.97 8.67 0.90
C MET A 1 8.27 9.31 2.08
N LYS A 2 7.26 10.16 1.88
CA LYS A 2 6.57 10.86 2.98
C LYS A 2 5.28 10.11 3.33
N LYS A 3 5.17 9.62 4.57
CA LYS A 3 3.93 9.01 5.07
C LYS A 3 2.83 10.08 5.15
N LEU A 4 1.64 9.76 4.66
CA LEU A 4 0.50 10.66 4.77
C LEU A 4 -0.05 10.71 6.19
N LYS A 5 -0.54 11.88 6.58
CA LYS A 5 -1.31 12.05 7.81
C LYS A 5 -2.74 11.58 7.58
N LYS A 6 -3.30 10.90 8.58
CA LYS A 6 -4.72 10.54 8.60
C LYS A 6 -5.61 11.77 8.68
N VAL A 7 -6.74 11.69 7.99
CA VAL A 7 -7.84 12.64 8.10
C VAL A 7 -8.95 11.96 8.90
N THR A 8 -9.38 12.59 9.99
CA THR A 8 -10.49 12.09 10.80
C THR A 8 -11.75 12.86 10.43
N TYR A 9 -12.79 12.16 10.00
CA TYR A 9 -14.09 12.75 9.71
C TYR A 9 -15.20 11.87 10.25
N ARG A 10 -16.07 12.43 11.09
CA ARG A 10 -17.17 11.70 11.77
C ARG A 10 -16.71 10.42 12.46
N GLY A 11 -15.50 10.43 13.06
CA GLY A 11 -14.91 9.26 13.73
C GLY A 11 -14.26 8.24 12.80
N ILE A 12 -14.30 8.45 11.48
CA ILE A 12 -13.64 7.59 10.50
C ILE A 12 -12.29 8.20 10.15
N GLU A 13 -11.23 7.41 10.30
CA GLU A 13 -9.87 7.78 9.93
C GLU A 13 -9.56 7.26 8.52
N TYR A 14 -9.29 8.16 7.58
CA TYR A 14 -9.03 7.82 6.20
C TYR A 14 -7.92 8.69 5.60
N ILE A 15 -7.43 8.27 4.44
CA ILE A 15 -6.54 9.04 3.58
C ILE A 15 -7.14 9.13 2.17
N ARG A 16 -6.77 10.16 1.41
CA ARG A 16 -7.13 10.28 -0.01
C ARG A 16 -5.98 9.82 -0.89
N LEU A 17 -6.25 8.97 -1.88
CA LEU A 17 -5.21 8.56 -2.83
C LEU A 17 -4.75 9.74 -3.70
N SER A 18 -5.64 10.69 -3.96
CA SER A 18 -5.31 11.95 -4.64
C SER A 18 -4.31 12.84 -3.88
N SER A 19 -4.08 12.58 -2.58
CA SER A 19 -3.01 13.23 -1.82
C SER A 19 -1.69 12.47 -1.84
N LEU A 20 -1.67 11.24 -2.39
CA LEU A 20 -0.44 10.49 -2.62
C LEU A 20 0.22 10.95 -3.93
N PRO A 21 1.56 10.83 -4.03
CA PRO A 21 2.22 10.91 -5.32
C PRO A 21 1.70 9.79 -6.25
N ALA A 22 1.63 10.06 -7.55
CA ALA A 22 1.04 9.16 -8.56
C ALA A 22 1.54 7.71 -8.41
N GLN A 23 2.85 7.52 -8.26
CA GLN A 23 3.47 6.20 -8.09
C GLN A 23 2.94 5.43 -6.87
N GLN A 24 2.71 6.09 -5.73
CA GLN A 24 2.13 5.44 -4.55
C GLN A 24 0.62 5.24 -4.67
N ALA A 25 -0.08 6.18 -5.29
CA ALA A 25 -1.50 6.05 -5.55
C ALA A 25 -1.79 4.82 -6.44
N GLU A 26 -0.98 4.60 -7.48
CA GLU A 26 -1.10 3.44 -8.36
C GLU A 26 -0.76 2.13 -7.64
N ALA A 27 0.32 2.10 -6.86
CA ALA A 27 0.68 0.93 -6.07
C ALA A 27 -0.39 0.59 -5.01
N LEU A 28 -0.99 1.60 -4.35
CA LEU A 28 -2.14 1.38 -3.49
C LEU A 28 -3.33 0.86 -4.29
N LYS A 29 -3.66 1.46 -5.43
CA LYS A 29 -4.80 1.04 -6.27
C LYS A 29 -4.64 -0.39 -6.79
N ALA A 30 -3.42 -0.83 -7.07
CA ALA A 30 -3.13 -2.21 -7.49
C ALA A 30 -3.35 -3.22 -6.36
N VAL A 31 -3.07 -2.82 -5.11
CA VAL A 31 -3.20 -3.71 -3.93
C VAL A 31 -4.60 -3.63 -3.31
N LEU A 32 -5.25 -2.47 -3.36
CA LEU A 32 -6.57 -2.25 -2.80
C LEU A 32 -7.63 -2.81 -3.74
N THR A 33 -8.25 -3.90 -3.32
CA THR A 33 -9.47 -4.40 -3.97
C THR A 33 -10.59 -3.36 -3.85
N PRO A 34 -11.54 -3.31 -4.80
CA PRO A 34 -12.65 -2.35 -4.80
C PRO A 34 -13.50 -2.37 -3.52
N ARG A 35 -13.38 -3.44 -2.72
CA ARG A 35 -14.03 -3.60 -1.41
C ARG A 35 -13.40 -2.77 -0.27
N THR A 36 -12.16 -2.31 -0.44
CA THR A 36 -11.44 -1.49 0.58
C THR A 36 -11.52 0.01 0.32
N LEU A 37 -12.00 0.42 -0.86
CA LEU A 37 -12.30 1.81 -1.16
C LEU A 37 -13.60 2.21 -0.47
N VAL A 38 -13.51 3.22 0.39
CA VAL A 38 -14.68 3.76 1.10
C VAL A 38 -15.13 5.05 0.43
N LYS A 39 -16.44 5.19 0.25
CA LYS A 39 -17.05 6.45 -0.18
C LYS A 39 -17.34 7.32 1.02
N ILE A 40 -16.69 8.48 1.10
CA ILE A 40 -16.91 9.44 2.18
C ILE A 40 -17.59 10.67 1.60
N SER A 41 -18.80 10.98 2.10
CA SER A 41 -19.52 12.19 1.76
C SER A 41 -19.15 13.31 2.74
N ARG A 42 -18.42 14.31 2.27
CA ARG A 42 -17.97 15.47 3.06
C ARG A 42 -18.42 16.75 2.37
N ASP A 43 -19.14 17.61 3.08
CA ASP A 43 -19.56 18.93 2.55
C ASP A 43 -20.32 18.86 1.22
N GLY A 44 -21.15 17.83 1.03
CA GLY A 44 -21.87 17.60 -0.23
C GLY A 44 -21.03 17.00 -1.37
N ILE A 45 -19.72 16.79 -1.15
CA ILE A 45 -18.81 16.16 -2.10
C ILE A 45 -18.64 14.68 -1.74
N ILE A 46 -18.84 13.79 -2.71
CA ILE A 46 -18.64 12.36 -2.56
C ILE A 46 -17.20 12.02 -2.95
N LEU A 47 -16.38 11.67 -1.97
CA LEU A 47 -15.02 11.22 -2.17
C LEU A 47 -15.02 9.69 -2.34
N THR A 48 -14.85 9.21 -3.56
CA THR A 48 -14.75 7.76 -3.91
C THR A 48 -13.34 7.19 -3.79
N ASP A 49 -12.35 8.06 -3.63
CA ASP A 49 -10.92 7.76 -3.65
C ASP A 49 -10.33 7.78 -2.21
N CYS A 50 -11.12 7.33 -1.24
CA CYS A 50 -10.72 7.28 0.17
C CYS A 50 -10.40 5.85 0.61
N VAL A 51 -9.37 5.72 1.43
CA VAL A 51 -8.90 4.47 2.00
C VAL A 51 -8.82 4.63 3.51
N LEU A 52 -9.29 3.63 4.26
CA LEU A 52 -9.17 3.64 5.71
C LEU A 52 -7.70 3.69 6.12
N TYR A 53 -7.39 4.52 7.11
CA TYR A 53 -6.00 4.73 7.54
C TYR A 53 -5.35 3.44 8.03
N HIS A 54 -6.09 2.56 8.72
CA HIS A 54 -5.60 1.27 9.16
C HIS A 54 -5.12 0.37 8.01
N ALA A 55 -5.89 0.32 6.91
CA ALA A 55 -5.50 -0.44 5.72
C ALA A 55 -4.26 0.17 5.04
N TYR A 56 -4.17 1.50 5.00
CA TYR A 56 -2.98 2.19 4.51
C TYR A 56 -1.75 1.92 5.37
N GLU A 57 -1.88 1.87 6.71
CA GLU A 57 -0.75 1.54 7.58
C GLU A 57 -0.23 0.13 7.34
N ALA A 58 -1.13 -0.85 7.20
CA ALA A 58 -0.74 -2.22 6.87
C ALA A 58 0.00 -2.29 5.53
N TRP A 59 -0.53 -1.62 4.50
CA TRP A 59 0.14 -1.53 3.20
C TRP A 59 1.51 -0.82 3.30
N TRP A 60 1.59 0.27 4.05
CA TRP A 60 2.84 1.01 4.21
C TRP A 60 3.91 0.17 4.89
N ALA A 61 3.55 -0.56 5.94
CA ALA A 61 4.46 -1.47 6.63
C ALA A 61 4.97 -2.59 5.70
N GLU A 62 4.09 -3.15 4.87
CA GLU A 62 4.47 -4.13 3.84
C GLU A 62 5.43 -3.52 2.81
N GLN A 63 5.17 -2.30 2.34
CA GLN A 63 6.04 -1.61 1.40
C GLN A 63 7.42 -1.28 1.99
N GLU A 64 7.49 -0.87 3.26
CA GLU A 64 8.78 -0.66 3.93
C GLU A 64 9.55 -1.97 4.09
N LYS A 65 8.85 -3.07 4.38
CA LYS A 65 9.44 -4.41 4.43
C LYS A 65 9.96 -4.85 3.06
N GLN A 66 9.22 -4.62 1.97
CA GLN A 66 9.68 -4.92 0.61
C GLN A 66 10.87 -4.04 0.21
N LYS A 67 10.84 -2.76 0.58
CA LYS A 67 11.93 -1.82 0.30
C LYS A 67 13.21 -2.17 1.07
N ALA A 68 13.10 -2.71 2.29
CA ALA A 68 14.22 -3.24 3.06
C ALA A 68 14.68 -4.62 2.55
N GLY A 69 13.77 -5.41 1.98
CA GLY A 69 14.03 -6.75 1.43
C GLY A 69 14.57 -6.78 -0.01
N SER A 70 14.57 -5.66 -0.74
CA SER A 70 15.24 -5.56 -2.05
C SER A 70 16.75 -5.27 -1.97
N ALA A 71 17.41 -5.72 -0.91
CA ALA A 71 18.75 -6.27 -1.01
C ALA A 71 18.60 -7.81 -1.06
N ALA A 72 18.33 -8.33 -2.27
CA ALA A 72 18.53 -9.67 -2.85
C ALA A 72 18.75 -10.89 -1.89
N PRO A 73 18.20 -12.09 -2.19
CA PRO A 73 18.49 -12.72 -3.48
C PRO A 73 17.29 -13.37 -4.19
N GLU A 74 17.37 -13.34 -5.52
CA GLU A 74 16.84 -14.38 -6.38
C GLU A 74 17.01 -15.75 -5.70
N PRO A 75 16.00 -16.65 -5.71
CA PRO A 75 16.33 -18.05 -5.65
C PRO A 75 17.02 -18.38 -6.97
N ALA A 76 18.34 -18.14 -7.02
CA ALA A 76 19.21 -18.90 -7.90
C ALA A 76 18.96 -20.35 -7.52
N LEU A 77 18.12 -21.01 -8.31
CA LEU A 77 17.86 -22.42 -8.24
C LEU A 77 19.21 -23.08 -8.51
N GLY A 78 19.95 -23.31 -7.43
CA GLY A 78 21.25 -23.92 -7.44
C GLY A 78 21.14 -25.24 -8.15
N THR A 79 21.70 -25.28 -9.36
CA THR A 79 21.99 -26.50 -10.11
C THR A 79 22.64 -27.48 -9.15
N GLN A 80 21.92 -28.54 -8.81
CA GLN A 80 22.44 -29.61 -7.98
C GLN A 80 23.45 -30.41 -8.80
N GLN A 81 24.69 -29.91 -8.88
CA GLN A 81 25.81 -30.66 -9.43
C GLN A 81 26.35 -31.57 -8.33
N VAL A 82 25.76 -32.76 -8.24
CA VAL A 82 26.35 -33.89 -7.52
C VAL A 82 27.69 -34.25 -8.16
N ARG A 83 28.77 -34.07 -7.41
CA ARG A 83 30.08 -34.70 -7.63
C ARG A 83 30.47 -35.47 -6.38
N LEU A 84 31.24 -36.54 -6.60
CA LEU A 84 31.77 -37.59 -5.70
C LEU A 84 30.85 -38.80 -5.52
N ALA A 85 31.32 -40.04 -5.70
CA ALA A 85 32.65 -40.58 -6.03
C ALA A 85 32.48 -41.94 -6.71
#